data_AF-R7Z071-F1
#
_entry.id   AF-R7Z071-F1
#
_cell.length_a   1.000
_cell.length_b   1.000
_cell.length_c   1.000
_cell.angle_alpha   90.00
_cell.angle_beta   90.00
_cell.angle_gamma   90.00
#
_symmetry.space_group_name_H-M   'P 1'
#
loop_
_entity.id
_entity.type
_entity.pdbx_description
1 polymer ?
#
loop_
_entity_poly.entity_id
_entity_poly.type
_entity_poly.pdbx_seq_one_letter_code
_entity_poly.pdbx_strand_id
1 'polypeptide(L)'
;MSATSNPIPPERFALALTELPLGSLHAKAAELRNSIAHLRHSNEQLTPYARDGDRECADAIRENEEVISRMEERVALLKAEVEGRGMPWVEVEEEKKGHGNREGGERAANGEVGERGSSVDGDGAEEEGVHL
;
A
#
# COMPACT_ATOMS: atom_id res chain seq x y z
N MET A 1 16.97 -15.53 9.22
CA MET A 1 16.08 -15.39 8.03
C MET A 1 16.86 -14.65 6.95
N SER A 2 16.76 -15.10 5.70
CA SER A 2 17.56 -14.75 4.49
C SER A 2 18.23 -13.38 4.42
N ALA A 3 19.55 -13.32 4.65
CA ALA A 3 20.42 -12.19 4.34
C ALA A 3 21.24 -12.38 3.04
N THR A 4 20.91 -13.38 2.22
CA THR A 4 21.74 -13.81 1.06
C THR A 4 21.09 -13.50 -0.29
N SER A 5 20.36 -12.39 -0.41
CA SER A 5 20.04 -11.83 -1.73
C SER A 5 21.03 -10.70 -1.99
N ASN A 6 22.17 -11.03 -2.61
CA ASN A 6 23.11 -9.99 -3.03
C ASN A 6 22.37 -9.04 -3.99
N PRO A 7 22.27 -7.74 -3.66
CA PRO A 7 21.61 -6.80 -4.56
C PRO A 7 22.27 -6.85 -5.95
N ILE A 8 21.46 -6.84 -6.99
CA ILE A 8 21.98 -6.73 -8.37
C ILE A 8 22.76 -5.41 -8.45
N PRO A 9 24.02 -5.43 -8.96
CA PRO A 9 24.82 -4.23 -9.14
C PRO A 9 24.12 -3.21 -10.04
N PRO A 10 24.27 -1.90 -9.79
CA PRO A 10 23.58 -0.86 -10.54
C PRO A 10 23.89 -0.91 -12.04
N GLU A 11 25.09 -1.31 -12.44
CA GLU A 11 25.49 -1.43 -13.85
C GLU A 11 24.70 -2.54 -14.57
N ARG A 12 24.51 -3.68 -13.91
CA ARG A 12 23.68 -4.78 -14.44
C ARG A 12 22.21 -4.39 -14.52
N PHE A 13 21.74 -3.60 -13.57
CA PHE A 13 20.38 -3.05 -13.62
C PHE A 13 20.22 -2.12 -14.82
N ALA A 14 21.15 -1.16 -15.02
CA ALA A 14 21.13 -0.23 -16.14
C ALA A 14 21.13 -0.92 -17.51
N LEU A 15 21.97 -1.95 -17.69
CA LEU A 15 21.99 -2.73 -18.93
C LEU A 15 20.65 -3.42 -19.23
N ALA A 16 19.93 -3.89 -18.21
CA ALA A 16 18.62 -4.49 -18.42
C ALA A 16 17.54 -3.46 -18.81
N LEU A 17 17.72 -2.18 -18.45
CA LEU A 17 16.75 -1.13 -18.78
C LEU A 17 16.65 -0.88 -20.28
N THR A 18 17.76 -1.01 -21.02
CA THR A 18 17.81 -0.74 -22.46
C THR A 18 16.90 -1.67 -23.27
N GLU A 19 16.58 -2.86 -22.75
CA GLU A 19 15.72 -3.85 -23.40
C GLU A 19 14.22 -3.68 -23.05
N LEU A 20 13.89 -2.85 -22.04
CA LEU A 20 12.53 -2.69 -21.55
C LEU A 20 11.73 -1.66 -22.36
N PRO A 21 10.43 -1.90 -22.63
CA PRO A 21 9.52 -0.88 -23.17
C PRO A 21 9.35 0.30 -22.22
N LEU A 22 9.04 1.48 -22.76
CA LEU A 22 8.88 2.72 -21.96
C LEU A 22 7.83 2.59 -20.84
N GLY A 23 6.70 1.94 -21.11
CA GLY A 23 5.66 1.69 -20.10
C GLY A 23 6.18 0.86 -18.93
N SER A 24 7.05 -0.13 -19.20
CA SER A 24 7.68 -0.96 -18.15
C SER A 24 8.66 -0.16 -17.30
N LEU A 25 9.38 0.81 -17.89
CA LEU A 25 10.28 1.70 -17.14
C LEU A 25 9.50 2.56 -16.13
N HIS A 26 8.40 3.18 -16.56
CA HIS A 26 7.55 3.96 -15.66
C HIS A 26 6.86 3.09 -14.60
N ALA A 27 6.37 1.90 -14.97
CA ALA A 27 5.80 0.96 -14.02
C ALA A 27 6.82 0.57 -12.94
N LYS A 28 8.08 0.30 -13.33
CA LYS A 28 9.13 -0.02 -12.37
C LYS A 28 9.49 1.16 -11.48
N ALA A 29 9.47 2.37 -12.02
CA ALA A 29 9.70 3.58 -11.24
C ALA A 29 8.61 3.80 -10.19
N ALA A 30 7.34 3.55 -10.54
CA ALA A 30 6.22 3.65 -9.61
C ALA A 30 6.33 2.62 -8.47
N GLU A 31 6.66 1.37 -8.80
CA GLU A 31 6.88 0.30 -7.80
C GLU A 31 8.00 0.65 -6.80
N LEU A 32 9.13 1.16 -7.31
CA LEU A 32 10.26 1.58 -6.46
C LEU A 32 9.89 2.77 -5.57
N ARG A 33 9.17 3.76 -6.11
CA ARG A 33 8.71 4.91 -5.32
C ARG A 33 7.73 4.51 -4.22
N ASN A 34 6.80 3.61 -4.52
CA ASN A 34 5.87 3.08 -3.52
C ASN A 34 6.64 2.36 -2.40
N SER A 35 7.63 1.53 -2.77
CA SER A 35 8.51 0.85 -1.80
C SER A 35 9.28 1.84 -0.91
N ILE A 36 9.86 2.90 -1.51
CA ILE A 36 10.54 3.98 -0.77
C ILE A 36 9.58 4.69 0.18
N ALA A 37 8.37 5.01 -0.27
CA ALA A 37 7.36 5.68 0.54
C ALA A 37 6.98 4.82 1.77
N HIS A 38 6.79 3.52 1.58
CA HIS A 38 6.53 2.58 2.67
C HIS A 38 7.69 2.49 3.66
N LEU A 39 8.94 2.42 3.20
CA LEU A 39 10.12 2.38 4.08
C LEU A 39 10.27 3.67 4.87
N ARG A 40 10.08 4.83 4.23
CA ARG A 40 10.11 6.13 4.93
C ARG A 40 9.02 6.22 5.99
N HIS A 41 7.81 5.79 5.68
CA HIS A 41 6.73 5.75 6.66
C HIS A 41 7.03 4.80 7.83
N SER A 42 7.61 3.63 7.55
CA SER A 42 8.06 2.70 8.60
C SER A 42 9.15 3.33 9.48
N ASN A 43 10.11 4.05 8.91
CA ASN A 43 11.15 4.75 9.67
C ASN A 43 10.55 5.85 10.57
N GLU A 44 9.56 6.60 10.09
CA GLU A 44 8.83 7.58 10.90
C GLU A 44 8.17 6.92 12.12
N GLN A 45 7.57 5.74 11.95
CA GLN A 45 6.96 4.97 13.03
C GLN A 45 7.97 4.38 14.02
N LEU A 46 9.16 4.00 13.56
CA LEU A 46 10.24 3.45 14.39
C LEU A 46 11.01 4.52 15.18
N THR A 47 11.02 5.76 14.69
CA THR A 47 11.79 6.87 15.25
C THR A 47 11.57 7.11 16.76
N PRO A 48 10.34 7.08 17.31
CA PRO A 48 10.12 7.27 18.75
C PRO A 48 10.83 6.20 19.58
N TYR A 49 10.72 4.93 19.20
CA TYR A 49 11.35 3.81 19.92
C TYR A 49 12.88 3.90 19.86
N ALA A 50 13.43 4.22 18.69
CA ALA A 50 14.87 4.43 18.54
C ALA A 50 15.38 5.57 19.43
N ARG A 51 14.60 6.66 19.59
CA ARG A 51 14.93 7.78 20.48
C ARG A 51 14.85 7.42 21.96
N ASP A 52 13.95 6.51 22.33
CA ASP A 52 13.83 5.98 23.69
C ASP A 52 14.93 4.95 24.04
N GLY A 53 15.85 4.69 23.10
CA GLY A 53 17.04 3.88 23.31
C GLY A 53 16.93 2.44 22.79
N ASP A 54 15.86 2.11 22.06
CA ASP A 54 15.73 0.82 21.39
C ASP A 54 16.74 0.72 20.23
N ARG A 55 17.78 -0.09 20.45
CA ARG A 55 18.85 -0.32 19.47
C ARG A 55 18.39 -1.08 18.24
N GLU A 56 17.45 -2.01 18.38
CA GLU A 56 16.95 -2.78 17.25
C GLU A 56 16.16 -1.88 16.31
N CYS A 57 15.34 -0.98 16.86
CA CYS A 57 14.64 0.04 16.06
C CYS A 57 15.62 1.00 15.37
N ALA A 58 16.70 1.41 16.04
CA ALA A 58 17.71 2.28 15.45
C ALA A 58 18.49 1.59 14.32
N ASP A 59 18.86 0.31 14.49
CA ASP A 59 19.51 -0.48 13.46
C ASP A 59 18.58 -0.74 12.26
N ALA A 60 17.30 -1.03 12.51
CA ALA A 60 16.31 -1.21 11.45
C ALA A 60 16.14 0.06 10.60
N ILE A 61 16.10 1.25 11.22
CA ILE A 61 16.06 2.53 10.49
C ILE A 61 17.29 2.68 9.59
N ARG A 62 18.49 2.42 10.13
CA ARG A 62 19.75 2.52 9.38
C ARG A 62 19.77 1.56 8.18
N GLU A 63 19.35 0.32 8.37
CA GLU A 63 19.28 -0.66 7.28
C GLU A 63 18.25 -0.26 6.22
N ASN A 64 17.09 0.27 6.63
CA ASN A 64 16.08 0.78 5.71
C ASN A 64 16.60 1.98 4.90
N GLU A 65 17.38 2.88 5.51
CA GLU A 65 18.00 4.01 4.82
C GLU A 65 18.98 3.56 3.72
N GLU A 66 19.78 2.51 3.97
CA GLU A 66 20.63 1.91 2.95
C GLU A 66 19.81 1.33 1.78
N VAL A 67 18.67 0.69 2.08
CA VAL A 67 17.76 0.17 1.05
C VAL A 67 17.13 1.31 0.25
N ILE A 68 16.65 2.36 0.92
CA ILE A 68 16.09 3.56 0.29
C ILE A 68 17.11 4.17 -0.68
N SER A 69 18.36 4.37 -0.23
CA SER A 69 19.42 4.95 -1.06
C SER A 69 19.66 4.15 -2.34
N ARG A 70 19.71 2.81 -2.25
CA ARG A 70 19.85 1.93 -3.43
C ARG A 70 18.63 1.96 -4.34
N MET A 71 17.42 2.10 -3.80
CA MET A 71 16.20 2.23 -4.59
C MET A 71 16.16 3.59 -5.31
N GLU A 72 16.59 4.67 -4.67
CA GLU A 72 16.71 6.01 -5.26
C GLU A 72 17.72 6.02 -6.42
N GLU A 73 18.87 5.36 -6.26
CA GLU A 73 19.85 5.18 -7.34
C GLU A 73 19.21 4.47 -8.55
N ARG A 74 18.43 3.42 -8.32
CA ARG A 74 17.72 2.71 -9.40
C ARG A 74 16.66 3.58 -10.08
N VAL A 75 15.96 4.43 -9.33
CA VAL A 75 15.03 5.43 -9.90
C VAL A 75 15.79 6.43 -10.77
N ALA A 76 16.98 6.87 -10.36
CA ALA A 76 17.83 7.75 -11.16
C ALA A 76 18.29 7.07 -12.47
N LEU A 77 18.62 5.77 -12.45
CA LEU A 77 18.95 5.01 -13.66
C LEU A 77 17.75 4.89 -14.61
N LEU A 78 16.55 4.64 -14.08
CA LEU A 78 15.31 4.63 -14.88
C LEU A 78 15.06 5.98 -15.54
N LYS A 79 15.27 7.07 -14.80
CA LYS A 79 15.15 8.43 -15.32
C LYS A 79 16.14 8.68 -16.46
N ALA A 80 17.41 8.34 -16.25
CA ALA A 80 18.46 8.51 -17.25
C ALA A 80 18.16 7.73 -18.54
N GLU A 81 17.62 6.52 -18.43
CA GLU A 81 17.22 5.72 -19.60
C GLU A 81 16.04 6.36 -20.36
N VAL A 82 15.01 6.83 -19.66
CA VAL A 82 13.85 7.49 -20.29
C VAL A 82 14.27 8.77 -21.02
N GLU A 83 15.08 9.61 -20.36
CA GLU A 83 15.61 10.84 -20.94
C GLU A 83 16.59 10.55 -22.09
N GLY A 84 17.39 9.49 -21.98
CA GLY A 84 18.29 9.01 -23.04
C GLY A 84 17.55 8.59 -24.32
N ARG A 85 16.29 8.17 -24.21
CA ARG A 85 15.39 7.90 -25.35
C ARG A 85 14.72 9.15 -25.92
N GLY A 86 15.03 10.33 -25.37
CA GLY A 86 14.42 11.60 -25.78
C GLY A 86 13.01 11.82 -25.25
N MET A 87 12.56 11.00 -24.29
CA MET A 87 11.23 11.12 -23.68
C MET A 87 11.31 11.89 -22.36
N PRO A 88 10.33 12.74 -22.04
CA PRO A 88 10.32 13.46 -20.77
C PRO A 88 10.07 12.49 -19.61
N TRP A 89 10.84 12.63 -18.53
CA TRP A 89 10.55 11.94 -17.28
C TRP A 89 9.37 12.61 -16.58
N VAL A 90 8.27 11.88 -16.45
CA VAL A 90 7.09 12.34 -15.69
C VAL A 90 7.12 11.70 -14.31
N GLU A 91 7.22 12.55 -13.29
CA GLU A 91 7.01 12.13 -11.92
C GLU A 91 5.52 12.18 -11.61
N VAL A 92 4.92 11.00 -11.45
CA VAL A 92 3.57 10.91 -10.92
C VAL A 92 3.73 11.05 -9.41
N GLU A 93 3.45 12.23 -8.88
CA GLU A 93 3.26 12.37 -7.43
C GLU A 93 2.01 11.55 -7.09
N GLU A 94 2.16 10.55 -6.22
CA GLU A 94 1.01 9.93 -5.59
C GLU A 94 0.36 11.02 -4.73
N GLU A 95 -0.72 11.61 -5.24
CA GLU A 95 -1.63 12.42 -4.45
C GLU A 95 -1.89 11.66 -3.15
N LYS A 96 -1.44 12.23 -2.03
CA LYS A 96 -1.76 11.73 -0.70
C LYS A 96 -3.28 11.70 -0.58
N LYS A 97 -3.91 10.57 -0.93
CA LYS A 97 -5.30 10.30 -0.57
C LYS A 97 -5.31 10.21 0.94
N GLY A 98 -5.53 11.37 1.57
CA GLY A 98 -5.70 11.48 3.00
C GLY A 98 -6.74 10.45 3.42
N HIS A 99 -6.32 9.55 4.31
CA HIS A 99 -7.25 8.83 5.18
C HIS A 99 -7.87 9.86 6.12
N GLY A 100 -8.77 10.68 5.58
CA GLY A 100 -9.65 11.56 6.31
C GLY A 100 -10.87 10.76 6.74
N ASN A 101 -10.85 10.35 7.99
CA ASN A 101 -11.97 9.92 8.84
C ASN A 101 -13.34 9.76 8.14
N ARG A 102 -13.79 8.51 7.99
CA ARG A 102 -15.18 8.19 7.61
C ARG A 102 -16.03 8.19 8.88
N GLU A 103 -16.45 9.38 9.31
CA GLU A 103 -17.43 9.56 10.39
C GLU A 103 -18.55 10.53 9.97
N GLY A 104 -19.77 10.00 9.87
CA GLY A 104 -21.00 10.66 10.36
C GLY A 104 -21.75 11.69 9.49
N GLY A 105 -22.93 11.29 9.00
CA GLY A 105 -24.09 12.16 8.67
C GLY A 105 -24.13 12.73 7.24
N GLU A 106 -25.22 12.82 6.49
CA GLU A 106 -26.67 12.69 6.74
C GLU A 106 -27.43 12.36 5.44
N ARG A 107 -28.48 11.54 5.57
CA ARG A 107 -29.83 11.59 4.95
C ARG A 107 -29.96 11.74 3.42
N ALA A 108 -30.50 10.67 2.81
CA ALA A 108 -31.47 10.79 1.72
C ALA A 108 -32.65 9.83 2.02
N ALA A 109 -33.80 10.40 2.34
CA ALA A 109 -35.07 9.70 2.49
C ALA A 109 -35.81 9.66 1.15
N ASN A 110 -36.18 8.46 0.70
CA ASN A 110 -37.26 8.17 -0.25
C ASN A 110 -37.48 6.65 -0.16
N GLY A 111 -38.61 6.06 0.21
CA GLY A 111 -39.99 6.47 0.04
C GLY A 111 -40.66 5.50 -0.95
N GLU A 112 -41.02 4.28 -0.52
CA GLU A 112 -42.13 3.48 -1.08
C GLU A 112 -42.43 2.27 -0.18
N VAL A 113 -43.64 2.21 0.38
CA VAL A 113 -44.18 1.07 1.14
C VAL A 113 -45.20 0.37 0.24
N GLY A 114 -44.85 -0.81 -0.24
CA GLY A 114 -45.69 -1.68 -1.06
C GLY A 114 -46.20 -2.90 -0.29
N GLU A 115 -47.50 -2.84 -0.01
CA GLU A 115 -48.47 -3.95 0.01
C GLU A 115 -48.40 -5.09 1.06
N ARG A 116 -49.39 -4.97 1.96
CA ARG A 116 -50.13 -6.01 2.69
C ARG A 116 -50.49 -7.22 1.80
N GLY A 117 -50.14 -8.42 2.27
CA GLY A 117 -50.78 -9.68 1.92
C GLY A 117 -51.19 -10.43 3.18
N SER A 118 -52.49 -10.63 3.35
CA SER A 118 -53.16 -11.27 4.49
C SER A 118 -53.38 -12.77 4.24
N SER A 119 -53.13 -13.61 5.23
CA SER A 119 -53.83 -14.88 5.54
C SER A 119 -53.19 -15.43 6.85
N VAL A 120 -53.83 -15.45 8.02
CA VAL A 120 -55.10 -16.04 8.49
C VAL A 120 -55.03 -17.58 8.64
N ASP A 121 -55.08 -17.96 9.93
CA ASP A 121 -55.59 -19.16 10.61
C ASP A 121 -54.80 -20.49 10.73
N GLY A 122 -54.82 -21.00 11.98
CA GLY A 122 -54.69 -22.42 12.35
C GLY A 122 -53.64 -22.68 13.44
N ASP A 123 -53.91 -22.54 14.74
CA ASP A 123 -54.65 -23.46 15.64
C ASP A 123 -53.73 -24.47 16.38
N GLY A 124 -53.87 -24.48 17.71
CA GLY A 124 -53.74 -25.67 18.57
C GLY A 124 -52.35 -26.14 19.04
N ALA A 125 -52.05 -25.90 20.33
CA ALA A 125 -51.91 -26.94 21.37
C ALA A 125 -50.77 -26.64 22.37
N GLU A 126 -51.18 -26.27 23.57
CA GLU A 126 -50.42 -26.32 24.81
C GLU A 126 -50.29 -27.79 25.22
N GLU A 127 -49.09 -28.27 25.53
CA GLU A 127 -48.90 -29.44 26.42
C GLU A 127 -47.53 -29.32 27.12
N GLU A 128 -47.59 -29.50 28.43
CA GLU A 128 -46.48 -29.55 29.37
C GLU A 128 -45.56 -30.76 29.13
N GLY A 129 -44.29 -30.66 29.55
CA GLY A 129 -43.40 -31.81 29.54
C GLY A 129 -42.00 -31.54 30.08
N VAL A 130 -41.89 -31.30 31.38
CA VAL A 130 -40.62 -31.40 32.12
C VAL A 130 -40.23 -32.88 32.20
N HIS A 131 -39.07 -33.24 31.67
CA HIS A 131 -38.40 -34.48 32.08
C HIS A 131 -36.94 -34.21 32.45
N LEU A 132 -36.63 -34.67 33.66
CA LEU A 132 -35.36 -34.69 34.38
C LEU A 132 -34.26 -35.46 33.63
#